data_AF-A0A3D0NQA9-F1
#
_entry.id   AF-A0A3D0NQA9-F1
#
_cell.length_a   1.000
_cell.length_b   1.000
_cell.length_c   1.000
_cell.angle_alpha   90.00
_cell.angle_beta   90.00
_cell.angle_gamma   90.00
#
_symmetry.space_group_name_H-M   'P 1'
#
loop_
_entity.id
_entity.type
_entity.pdbx_description
1 polymer ?
#
loop_
_entity_poly.entity_id
_entity_poly.type
_entity_poly.pdbx_seq_one_letter_code
_entity_poly.pdbx_strand_id
1 'polypeptide(L)'
;MSTRKKISRRTFLGAAAVGAGGIGSVALGGCGLFGSGADRPHYGAVVVGSGYGGGVSALRLGEAGVSTLIIEKGQLWGKSDASGTRFSKMLPPDNRAGWFSSVPPSSITSFGG
;
A
#
# COMPACT_ATOMS: atom_id res chain seq x y z
N MET A 1 19.01 34.56 49.72
CA MET A 1 18.03 33.47 50.00
C MET A 1 18.24 32.38 48.95
N SER A 2 18.69 31.20 49.37
CA SER A 2 19.19 30.12 48.50
C SER A 2 18.05 29.18 48.07
N THR A 3 17.81 29.04 46.78
CA THR A 3 16.84 28.07 46.23
C THR A 3 17.54 26.74 45.97
N ARG A 4 17.30 25.75 46.84
CA ARG A 4 17.82 24.39 46.63
C ARG A 4 17.11 23.70 45.46
N LYS A 5 17.84 23.47 44.37
CA LYS A 5 17.42 22.68 43.20
C LYS A 5 17.34 21.19 43.60
N LYS A 6 16.14 20.60 43.61
CA LYS A 6 15.96 19.16 43.90
C LYS A 6 16.41 18.33 42.70
N ILE A 7 17.47 17.55 42.87
CA ILE A 7 17.95 16.59 41.87
C ILE A 7 16.99 15.39 41.86
N SER A 8 16.50 15.02 40.67
CA SER A 8 15.56 13.90 40.50
C SER A 8 16.30 12.59 40.29
N ARG A 9 15.72 11.47 40.77
CA ARG A 9 16.26 10.10 40.67
C ARG A 9 16.68 9.72 39.24
N ARG A 10 15.95 10.26 38.24
CA ARG A 10 16.23 10.12 36.80
C ARG A 10 17.52 10.81 36.34
N THR A 11 17.88 11.93 36.96
CA THR A 11 19.12 12.68 36.70
C THR A 11 20.32 11.98 37.34
N PHE A 12 20.14 11.31 38.49
CA PHE A 12 21.18 10.53 39.15
C PHE A 12 21.51 9.23 38.40
N LEU A 13 20.50 8.52 37.88
CA LEU A 13 20.69 7.27 37.12
C LEU A 13 21.30 7.51 35.73
N GLY A 14 20.99 8.64 35.08
CA GLY A 14 21.61 9.02 33.81
C GLY A 14 23.10 9.37 33.93
N ALA A 15 23.54 9.91 35.07
CA ALA A 15 24.95 10.20 35.34
C ALA A 15 25.76 8.93 35.67
N ALA A 16 25.13 7.90 36.25
CA ALA A 16 25.79 6.64 36.60
C ALA A 16 26.17 5.80 35.37
N ALA A 17 25.46 5.94 34.25
CA ALA A 17 25.76 5.23 33.00
C ALA A 17 27.03 5.74 32.28
N VAL A 18 27.57 6.88 32.70
CA VAL A 18 28.78 7.49 32.11
C VAL A 18 30.07 7.06 32.84
N GLY A 19 29.96 6.38 34.00
CA GLY A 19 31.09 6.11 34.89
C GLY A 19 31.81 4.76 34.72
N ALA A 20 31.33 3.85 33.88
CA ALA A 20 31.93 2.51 33.77
C ALA A 20 32.06 2.06 32.31
N GLY A 21 33.12 2.51 31.65
CA GLY A 21 33.67 1.86 30.47
C GLY A 21 33.54 2.63 29.16
N GLY A 22 34.66 3.21 28.74
CA GLY A 22 35.01 3.29 27.32
C GLY A 22 34.69 4.60 26.60
N ILE A 23 35.73 5.13 25.96
CA ILE A 23 35.69 6.15 24.91
C ILE A 23 34.65 5.74 23.86
N GLY A 24 33.63 6.56 23.62
CA GLY A 24 32.68 6.28 22.54
C GLY A 24 31.46 7.18 22.50
N SER A 25 31.46 8.06 21.50
CA SER A 25 30.26 8.61 20.86
C SER A 25 29.58 9.79 21.57
N VAL A 26 29.91 10.96 21.03
CA VAL A 26 29.13 12.19 20.99
C VAL A 26 27.62 11.93 21.04
N ALA A 27 26.95 12.66 21.92
CA ALA A 27 25.51 12.82 21.93
C ALA A 27 25.02 13.37 20.58
N LEU A 28 24.45 12.50 19.74
CA LEU A 28 23.32 12.84 18.88
C LEU A 28 22.10 12.31 19.66
N GLY A 29 21.30 13.09 20.37
CA GLY A 29 20.79 14.37 19.93
C GLY A 29 19.82 14.15 18.78
N GLY A 30 18.67 13.52 19.06
CA GLY A 30 17.57 13.46 18.09
C GLY A 30 16.86 12.12 18.02
N CYS A 31 15.62 12.12 18.49
CA CYS A 31 14.55 11.25 18.04
C CYS A 31 14.64 11.02 16.52
N GLY A 32 14.88 9.79 16.07
CA GLY A 32 14.94 9.48 14.64
C GLY A 32 14.89 8.00 14.26
N LEU A 33 14.71 7.08 15.22
CA LEU A 33 14.61 5.64 14.93
C LEU A 33 13.16 5.17 14.67
N PHE A 34 12.19 6.08 14.67
CA PHE A 34 10.93 5.84 13.99
C PHE A 34 11.21 6.06 12.51
N GLY A 35 11.55 4.98 11.79
CA GLY A 35 11.53 5.02 10.33
C GLY A 35 10.24 5.68 9.89
N SER A 36 10.36 6.78 9.14
CA SER A 36 9.22 7.42 8.48
C SER A 36 8.45 6.30 7.79
N GLY A 37 7.23 6.03 8.24
CA GLY A 37 6.41 4.95 7.68
C GLY A 37 6.46 5.06 6.17
N ALA A 38 6.72 3.92 5.50
CA ALA A 38 6.96 3.86 4.05
C ALA A 38 6.11 4.91 3.31
N ASP A 39 6.79 5.84 2.65
CA ASP A 39 6.15 7.00 2.04
C ASP A 39 5.03 6.50 1.12
N ARG A 40 3.79 6.82 1.48
CA ARG A 40 2.64 6.30 0.74
C ARG A 40 2.60 7.04 -0.60
N PRO A 41 2.55 6.34 -1.74
CA PRO A 41 2.51 7.01 -3.03
C PRO A 41 1.27 7.92 -3.10
N HIS A 42 1.52 9.19 -3.43
CA HIS A 42 0.50 10.21 -3.62
C HIS A 42 0.19 10.40 -5.11
N TYR A 43 -1.09 10.49 -5.46
CA TYR A 43 -1.56 10.71 -6.83
C TYR A 43 -2.46 11.95 -6.86
N GLY A 44 -2.36 12.75 -7.92
CA GLY A 44 -3.19 13.94 -8.09
C GLY A 44 -4.65 13.61 -8.38
N ALA A 45 -4.91 12.44 -8.97
CA ALA A 45 -6.25 11.90 -9.17
C ALA A 45 -6.26 10.37 -9.05
N VAL A 46 -7.41 9.82 -8.65
CA VAL A 46 -7.68 8.38 -8.66
C VAL A 46 -8.96 8.12 -9.44
N VAL A 47 -8.88 7.24 -10.43
CA VAL A 47 -10.02 6.78 -11.24
C VAL A 47 -10.32 5.34 -10.85
N VAL A 48 -11.54 5.09 -10.39
CA VAL A 48 -12.00 3.73 -10.05
C VAL A 48 -12.76 3.15 -11.23
N GLY A 49 -12.22 2.07 -11.80
CA GLY A 49 -12.71 1.40 -12.98
C GLY A 49 -12.01 1.86 -14.27
N SER A 50 -11.72 0.94 -15.17
CA SER A 50 -11.12 1.17 -16.49
C SER A 50 -12.11 0.95 -17.64
N GLY A 51 -13.41 1.11 -17.38
CA GLY A 51 -14.46 1.11 -18.40
C GLY A 51 -14.42 2.38 -19.26
N TYR A 52 -15.47 2.63 -20.04
CA TYR A 52 -15.53 3.78 -20.96
C TYR A 52 -15.30 5.13 -20.24
N GLY A 53 -16.06 5.42 -19.20
CA GLY A 53 -15.94 6.68 -18.45
C GLY A 53 -14.58 6.83 -17.74
N GLY A 54 -14.07 5.73 -17.18
CA GLY A 54 -12.78 5.72 -16.50
C GLY A 54 -11.61 5.95 -17.46
N GLY A 55 -11.64 5.30 -18.64
CA GLY A 55 -10.63 5.49 -19.68
C GLY A 55 -10.61 6.91 -20.23
N VAL A 56 -11.78 7.48 -20.54
CA VAL A 56 -11.87 8.88 -21.01
C VAL A 56 -11.39 9.85 -19.93
N SER A 57 -11.79 9.65 -18.67
CA SER A 57 -11.38 10.51 -17.56
C SER A 57 -9.86 10.46 -17.34
N ALA A 58 -9.29 9.25 -17.30
CA ALA A 58 -7.86 9.06 -17.12
C ALA A 58 -7.04 9.65 -18.28
N LEU A 59 -7.53 9.51 -19.53
CA LEU A 59 -6.90 10.12 -20.70
C LEU A 59 -6.82 11.64 -20.56
N ARG A 60 -7.96 12.30 -20.27
CA ARG A 60 -8.00 13.77 -20.17
C ARG A 60 -7.21 14.30 -18.97
N LEU A 61 -7.21 13.59 -17.85
CA LEU A 61 -6.37 13.93 -16.70
C LEU A 61 -4.88 13.80 -17.04
N GLY A 62 -4.49 12.74 -17.75
CA GLY A 62 -3.11 12.53 -18.20
C GLY A 62 -2.65 13.58 -19.20
N GLU A 63 -3.48 13.94 -20.20
CA GLU A 63 -3.19 15.02 -21.15
C GLU A 63 -3.03 16.38 -20.45
N ALA A 64 -3.73 16.61 -19.33
CA ALA A 64 -3.59 17.79 -18.49
C ALA A 64 -2.38 17.74 -17.53
N GLY A 65 -1.56 16.68 -17.58
CA GLY A 65 -0.37 16.51 -16.74
C GLY A 65 -0.66 16.06 -15.30
N VAL A 66 -1.86 15.56 -15.01
CA VAL A 66 -2.23 15.07 -13.68
C VAL A 66 -1.79 13.62 -13.51
N SER A 67 -0.91 13.37 -12.53
CA SER A 67 -0.55 12.00 -12.12
C SER A 67 -1.79 11.26 -11.63
N THR A 68 -2.24 10.26 -12.40
CA THR A 68 -3.52 9.59 -12.22
C THR A 68 -3.33 8.10 -12.00
N LEU A 69 -3.85 7.60 -10.87
CA LEU A 69 -3.93 6.15 -10.59
C LEU A 69 -5.27 5.61 -11.08
N ILE A 70 -5.24 4.55 -11.89
CA ILE A 70 -6.44 3.78 -12.23
C ILE A 70 -6.47 2.52 -11.37
N ILE A 71 -7.59 2.27 -10.69
CA ILE A 71 -7.83 1.03 -9.94
C ILE A 71 -8.95 0.28 -10.64
N GLU A 72 -8.64 -0.86 -11.23
CA GLU A 72 -9.61 -1.76 -11.87
C GLU A 72 -9.78 -3.02 -11.03
N LYS A 73 -11.03 -3.47 -10.92
CA LYS A 73 -11.47 -4.65 -10.19
C LYS A 73 -11.03 -5.95 -10.86
N GLY A 74 -11.14 -5.97 -12.20
CA GLY A 74 -10.81 -7.11 -13.04
C GLY A 74 -9.32 -7.30 -13.27
N GLN A 75 -8.99 -8.23 -14.15
CA GLN A 75 -7.62 -8.52 -14.57
C GLN A 75 -7.24 -7.71 -15.81
N LEU A 76 -5.96 -7.33 -15.92
CA LEU A 76 -5.38 -6.89 -17.19
C LEU A 76 -5.20 -8.08 -18.14
N TRP A 77 -6.03 -8.16 -19.17
CA TRP A 77 -6.02 -9.23 -20.18
C TRP A 77 -4.90 -9.08 -21.22
N GLY A 78 -3.64 -8.95 -20.78
CA GLY A 78 -2.50 -8.71 -21.67
C GLY A 78 -1.91 -9.95 -22.34
N LYS A 79 -2.12 -11.15 -21.77
CA LYS A 79 -1.56 -12.41 -22.27
C LYS A 79 -2.63 -13.50 -22.27
N SER A 80 -2.48 -14.48 -23.16
CA SER A 80 -3.23 -15.74 -23.06
C SER A 80 -2.75 -16.52 -21.84
N ASP A 81 -3.65 -17.32 -21.25
CA ASP A 81 -3.28 -18.28 -20.23
C ASP A 81 -2.69 -19.56 -20.84
N ALA A 82 -2.52 -20.60 -20.01
CA ALA A 82 -2.02 -21.90 -20.43
C ALA A 82 -2.92 -22.61 -21.47
N SER A 83 -4.21 -22.24 -21.57
CA SER A 83 -5.12 -22.76 -22.59
C SER A 83 -4.93 -22.08 -23.95
N GLY A 84 -4.09 -21.05 -24.05
CA GLY A 84 -3.89 -20.25 -25.26
C GLY A 84 -5.01 -19.25 -25.54
N THR A 85 -6.06 -19.20 -24.71
CA THR A 85 -7.16 -18.24 -24.84
C THR A 85 -6.99 -17.08 -23.87
N ARG A 86 -7.49 -15.90 -24.26
CA ARG A 86 -7.50 -14.72 -23.39
C ARG A 86 -8.80 -14.63 -22.60
N PHE A 87 -9.95 -14.79 -23.25
CA PHE A 87 -11.25 -14.59 -22.59
C PHE A 87 -11.95 -15.92 -22.33
N SER A 88 -12.82 -15.92 -21.32
CA SER A 88 -13.74 -17.02 -21.05
C SER A 88 -14.62 -17.31 -22.27
N LYS A 89 -15.04 -18.57 -22.42
CA LYS A 89 -16.07 -18.94 -23.39
C LYS A 89 -17.43 -18.42 -22.92
N MET A 90 -18.36 -18.22 -23.85
CA MET A 90 -19.74 -17.85 -23.49
C MET A 90 -20.44 -18.99 -22.74
N LEU A 91 -20.36 -20.22 -23.26
CA LEU A 91 -20.89 -21.42 -22.62
C LEU A 91 -20.01 -22.65 -22.93
N PRO A 92 -19.69 -23.48 -21.91
CA PRO A 92 -19.73 -23.13 -20.49
C PRO A 92 -18.66 -22.07 -20.18
N PRO A 93 -18.94 -21.07 -19.33
CA PRO A 93 -17.91 -20.16 -18.86
C PRO A 93 -16.92 -20.90 -17.95
N ASP A 94 -15.71 -20.37 -17.88
CA ASP A 94 -14.71 -20.75 -16.90
C ASP A 94 -14.60 -19.70 -15.78
N ASN A 95 -13.70 -19.92 -14.84
CA ASN A 95 -13.47 -19.04 -13.70
C ASN A 95 -13.13 -17.58 -14.07
N ARG A 96 -12.69 -17.32 -15.30
CA ARG A 96 -12.39 -15.96 -15.81
C ARG A 96 -13.65 -15.11 -16.01
N ALA A 97 -14.82 -15.74 -16.11
CA ALA A 97 -16.10 -15.04 -16.13
C ALA A 97 -16.53 -14.59 -14.71
N GLY A 98 -15.94 -15.17 -13.67
CA GLY A 98 -16.15 -14.79 -12.27
C GLY A 98 -15.12 -13.76 -11.80
N TRP A 99 -15.41 -13.11 -10.67
CA TRP A 99 -14.44 -12.24 -10.01
C TRP A 99 -13.51 -13.08 -9.12
N PHE A 100 -12.32 -13.41 -9.63
CA PHE A 100 -11.27 -14.17 -8.91
C PHE A 100 -11.84 -15.38 -8.14
N SER A 101 -12.85 -16.04 -8.72
CA SER A 101 -13.50 -17.20 -8.13
C SER A 101 -12.77 -18.47 -8.54
N SER A 102 -12.71 -19.47 -7.66
CA SER A 102 -12.26 -20.82 -8.02
C SER A 102 -13.33 -21.61 -8.77
N VAL A 103 -14.60 -21.18 -8.70
CA VAL A 103 -15.74 -21.82 -9.36
C VAL A 103 -16.27 -20.91 -10.47
N PRO A 104 -16.48 -21.44 -11.70
CA PRO A 104 -17.08 -20.66 -12.78
C PRO A 104 -18.52 -20.27 -12.44
N PRO A 105 -18.97 -19.05 -12.81
CA PRO A 105 -20.37 -18.68 -12.66
C PRO A 105 -21.24 -19.59 -13.53
N SER A 106 -22.37 -20.06 -12.99
CA SER A 106 -23.33 -20.89 -13.72
C SER A 106 -24.55 -20.05 -14.15
N SER A 107 -25.14 -20.39 -15.29
CA SER A 107 -26.41 -19.77 -15.74
C SER A 107 -27.63 -20.42 -15.06
N ILE A 108 -27.45 -21.57 -14.43
CA ILE A 108 -28.48 -22.34 -13.73
C ILE A 108 -27.95 -22.51 -12.31
N THR A 109 -28.75 -22.13 -11.31
CA THR A 109 -28.40 -22.26 -9.90
C THR A 109 -28.00 -23.71 -9.60
N SER A 110 -26.71 -23.95 -9.42
CA SER A 110 -26.17 -25.24 -9.00
C SER A 110 -25.63 -25.09 -7.59
N PHE A 111 -25.71 -26.17 -6.80
CA PHE A 111 -25.16 -26.15 -5.45
C PHE A 111 -23.63 -25.97 -5.54
N GLY A 112 -23.11 -24.83 -5.07
CA GLY A 112 -21.69 -24.47 -5.17
C GLY A 112 -21.34 -23.51 -6.32
N GLY A 113 -22.31 -23.09 -7.14
CA GLY A 113 -22.13 -22.12 -8.23
C GLY A 113 -23.44 -21.85 -8.96
#